data_AF-A0A1I5N6F4-F1
#
_entry.id   AF-A0A1I5N6F4-F1
#
_cell.length_a   1.000
_cell.length_b   1.000
_cell.length_c   1.000
_cell.angle_alpha   90.00
_cell.angle_beta   90.00
_cell.angle_gamma   90.00
#
_symmetry.space_group_name_H-M   'P 1'
#
loop_
_entity.id
_entity.type
_entity.pdbx_description
1 polymer ?
#
loop_
_entity_poly.entity_id
_entity_poly.type
_entity_poly.pdbx_seq_one_letter_code
_entity_poly.pdbx_strand_id
1 'polypeptide(L)'
;RGSGKYNRVVASCKAGRTDVAEALVRAGLAVALPQFSDQYVFAEAQAKSRGVGIWAGEFMLPADFRAANPSSVPVVRIEKQPQAPTVQSSNSVYFRGCREARAAGYAPMYRGQPGYRPGLDGDNDGVACEPYRGRR
;
A
#
# COMPACT_ATOMS: atom_id res chain seq x y z
N ARG A 1 -18.34 -5.65 -5.28
CA ARG A 1 -17.65 -5.26 -4.03
C ARG A 1 -18.31 -6.00 -2.89
N GLY A 2 -17.61 -6.93 -2.26
CA GLY A 2 -18.08 -7.58 -1.03
C GLY A 2 -17.16 -7.20 0.13
N SER A 3 -17.71 -6.69 1.22
CA SER A 3 -16.99 -6.53 2.48
C SER A 3 -17.02 -7.86 3.22
N GLY A 4 -15.96 -8.65 3.12
CA GLY A 4 -15.82 -9.86 3.95
C GLY A 4 -15.64 -9.50 5.42
N LYS A 5 -15.80 -10.51 6.30
CA LYS A 5 -15.71 -10.52 7.79
C LYS A 5 -14.50 -9.77 8.42
N TYR A 6 -13.57 -9.26 7.62
CA TYR A 6 -12.32 -8.60 7.99
C TYR A 6 -12.20 -7.14 7.53
N ASN A 7 -13.29 -6.49 7.09
CA ASN A 7 -13.28 -5.13 6.51
C ASN A 7 -12.25 -4.96 5.37
N ARG A 8 -12.05 -6.02 4.58
CA ARG A 8 -11.19 -5.99 3.39
C ARG A 8 -12.07 -5.89 2.16
N VAL A 9 -11.71 -5.00 1.24
CA VAL A 9 -12.39 -4.86 -0.05
C VAL A 9 -12.07 -6.08 -0.91
N VAL A 10 -13.11 -6.79 -1.35
CA VAL A 10 -13.01 -7.85 -2.37
C VAL A 10 -13.64 -7.35 -3.67
N ALA A 11 -12.91 -7.46 -4.77
CA ALA A 11 -13.31 -7.03 -6.10
C ALA A 11 -12.82 -8.00 -7.17
N SER A 12 -13.55 -8.10 -8.29
CA SER A 12 -13.03 -8.64 -9.54
C SER A 12 -12.26 -7.54 -10.27
N CYS A 13 -11.12 -7.90 -10.86
CA CYS A 13 -10.24 -6.95 -11.54
C CYS A 13 -10.06 -7.38 -12.99
N LYS A 14 -10.13 -6.41 -13.91
CA LYS A 14 -9.88 -6.64 -15.33
C LYS A 14 -8.70 -5.82 -15.81
N ALA A 15 -7.83 -6.44 -16.59
CA ALA A 15 -6.80 -5.77 -17.38
C ALA A 15 -7.27 -5.77 -18.85
N GLY A 16 -7.92 -4.69 -19.26
CA GLY A 16 -8.63 -4.66 -20.55
C GLY A 16 -9.78 -5.66 -20.56
N ARG A 17 -9.70 -6.67 -21.44
CA ARG A 17 -10.69 -7.76 -21.54
C ARG A 17 -10.39 -8.96 -20.64
N THR A 18 -9.21 -9.03 -20.04
CA THR A 18 -8.77 -10.18 -19.27
C THR A 18 -9.25 -10.05 -17.82
N ASP A 19 -10.07 -10.98 -17.36
CA ASP A 19 -10.29 -11.17 -15.92
C ASP A 19 -9.02 -11.75 -15.28
N VAL A 20 -8.44 -11.00 -14.34
CA VAL A 20 -7.15 -11.36 -13.73
C VAL A 20 -7.27 -12.64 -12.90
N ALA A 21 -8.37 -12.81 -12.17
CA ALA A 21 -8.55 -13.99 -11.34
C ALA A 21 -8.77 -15.23 -12.21
N GLU A 22 -9.57 -15.13 -13.27
CA GLU A 22 -9.75 -16.23 -14.22
C GLU A 22 -8.43 -16.64 -14.88
N ALA A 23 -7.61 -15.66 -15.28
CA ALA A 23 -6.31 -15.93 -15.88
C ALA A 23 -5.35 -16.66 -14.93
N LEU A 24 -5.30 -16.24 -13.66
CA LEU A 24 -4.49 -16.91 -12.63
C LEU A 24 -4.94 -18.34 -12.39
N VAL A 25 -6.26 -18.56 -12.26
CA VAL A 25 -6.83 -19.90 -12.05
C VAL A 25 -6.56 -20.80 -13.25
N ARG A 26 -6.80 -20.32 -14.47
CA ARG A 26 -6.55 -21.08 -15.72
C ARG A 26 -5.07 -21.43 -15.91
N ALA A 27 -4.16 -20.60 -15.40
CA ALA A 27 -2.72 -20.87 -15.42
C ALA A 27 -2.25 -21.83 -14.32
N GLY A 28 -3.15 -22.26 -13.41
CA GLY A 28 -2.79 -23.12 -12.28
C GLY A 28 -2.05 -22.39 -11.16
N LEU A 29 -2.19 -21.06 -11.07
CA LEU A 29 -1.54 -20.23 -10.05
C LEU A 29 -2.46 -19.95 -8.85
N ALA A 30 -3.74 -20.32 -8.96
CA ALA A 30 -4.74 -20.12 -7.91
C ALA A 30 -5.79 -21.23 -7.94
N VAL A 31 -6.44 -21.45 -6.79
CA VAL A 31 -7.61 -22.31 -6.64
C VAL A 31 -8.89 -21.48 -6.70
N ALA A 32 -9.96 -22.04 -7.25
CA ALA A 32 -11.29 -21.45 -7.20
C ALA A 32 -11.88 -21.63 -5.79
N LEU A 33 -12.75 -20.71 -5.38
CA LEU A 33 -13.48 -20.79 -4.12
C LEU A 33 -14.99 -20.84 -4.40
N PRO A 34 -15.54 -22.04 -4.67
CA PRO A 34 -16.95 -22.22 -5.06
C PRO A 34 -17.94 -21.69 -4.03
N GLN A 35 -17.53 -21.61 -2.76
CA GLN A 35 -18.33 -21.04 -1.68
C GLN A 35 -18.58 -19.53 -1.81
N PHE A 36 -17.81 -18.83 -2.64
CA PHE A 36 -17.99 -17.39 -2.90
C PHE A 36 -18.48 -17.09 -4.32
N SER A 37 -18.06 -17.89 -5.32
CA SER A 37 -18.49 -17.75 -6.70
C SER A 37 -18.10 -18.97 -7.54
N ASP A 38 -18.99 -19.35 -8.45
CA ASP A 38 -18.80 -20.42 -9.44
C ASP A 38 -18.00 -19.99 -10.68
N GLN A 39 -17.83 -18.68 -10.91
CA GLN A 39 -17.26 -18.11 -12.13
C GLN A 39 -15.88 -18.67 -12.53
N TYR A 40 -15.08 -19.15 -11.57
CA TYR A 40 -13.73 -19.65 -11.82
C TYR A 40 -13.61 -21.19 -11.80
N VAL A 41 -14.70 -21.92 -11.51
CA VAL A 41 -14.67 -23.38 -11.35
C VAL A 41 -14.25 -24.08 -12.64
N PHE A 42 -14.73 -23.60 -13.79
CA PHE A 42 -14.36 -24.17 -15.08
C PHE A 42 -12.88 -23.92 -15.42
N ALA A 43 -12.36 -22.74 -15.11
CA ALA A 43 -10.94 -22.43 -15.30
C ALA A 43 -10.05 -23.34 -14.44
N GLU A 44 -10.47 -23.63 -13.21
CA GLU A 44 -9.75 -24.54 -12.32
C GLU A 44 -9.77 -25.98 -12.85
N ALA A 45 -10.93 -26.46 -13.34
CA ALA A 45 -11.05 -27.78 -13.95
C ALA A 45 -10.10 -27.96 -15.15
N GLN A 46 -9.94 -26.93 -15.98
CA GLN A 46 -8.95 -26.94 -17.07
C GLN A 46 -7.51 -26.97 -16.57
N ALA A 47 -7.19 -26.23 -15.51
CA ALA A 47 -5.84 -26.22 -14.94
C ALA A 47 -5.48 -27.59 -14.34
N LYS A 48 -6.44 -28.21 -13.65
CA LYS A 48 -6.35 -29.59 -13.11
C LYS A 48 -6.12 -30.62 -14.20
N SER A 49 -6.93 -30.61 -15.26
CA SER A 49 -6.82 -31.61 -16.34
C SER A 49 -5.51 -31.50 -17.13
N ARG A 50 -4.92 -30.30 -17.19
CA ARG A 50 -3.64 -30.05 -17.85
C ARG A 50 -2.43 -30.27 -16.93
N GLY A 51 -2.64 -30.44 -15.63
CA GLY A 51 -1.55 -30.56 -14.65
C GLY A 51 -0.61 -29.35 -14.64
N VAL A 52 -1.14 -28.13 -14.78
CA VAL A 52 -0.32 -26.90 -14.84
C VAL A 52 -0.23 -26.20 -13.49
N GLY A 53 0.89 -25.52 -13.26
CA GLY A 53 1.13 -24.76 -12.03
C GLY A 53 1.13 -25.66 -10.80
N ILE A 54 0.35 -25.28 -9.77
CA ILE A 54 0.23 -26.07 -8.54
C ILE A 54 -0.38 -27.46 -8.76
N TRP A 55 -1.11 -27.66 -9.88
CA TRP A 55 -1.72 -28.94 -10.23
C TRP A 55 -0.76 -29.94 -10.89
N ALA A 56 0.51 -29.56 -11.12
CA ALA A 56 1.55 -30.48 -11.60
C ALA A 56 2.01 -31.49 -10.54
N GLY A 57 1.64 -31.28 -9.28
CA GLY A 57 1.96 -32.16 -8.16
C GLY A 57 0.84 -32.24 -7.14
N GLU A 58 1.12 -32.93 -6.04
CA GLU A 58 0.18 -33.07 -4.93
C GLU A 58 0.32 -31.91 -3.95
N PHE A 59 -0.82 -31.40 -3.47
CA PHE A 59 -0.85 -30.40 -2.41
C PHE A 59 -2.17 -30.47 -1.64
N MET A 60 -2.15 -29.97 -0.41
CA MET A 60 -3.36 -29.78 0.39
C MET A 60 -4.00 -28.44 0.02
N LEU A 61 -5.33 -28.42 -0.19
CA LEU A 61 -6.01 -27.17 -0.49
C LEU A 61 -5.82 -26.16 0.66
N PRO A 62 -5.65 -24.85 0.36
CA PRO A 62 -5.42 -23.85 1.41
C PRO A 62 -6.52 -23.79 2.47
N ALA A 63 -7.77 -24.11 2.12
CA ALA A 63 -8.87 -24.17 3.07
C ALA A 63 -8.73 -25.35 4.03
N ASP A 64 -8.41 -26.54 3.50
CA ASP A 64 -8.21 -27.76 4.28
C ASP A 64 -7.02 -27.62 5.23
N PHE A 65 -5.92 -27.04 4.75
CA PHE A 65 -4.76 -26.76 5.59
C PHE A 65 -5.12 -25.85 6.77
N ARG A 66 -5.86 -24.75 6.53
CA ARG A 66 -6.30 -23.85 7.61
C ARG A 66 -7.28 -24.50 8.58
N ALA A 67 -8.10 -25.43 8.10
CA ALA A 67 -9.04 -26.17 8.94
C ALA A 67 -8.32 -27.22 9.82
N ALA A 68 -7.34 -27.93 9.26
CA ALA A 68 -6.53 -28.92 9.96
C ALA A 68 -5.47 -28.29 10.88
N ASN A 69 -5.05 -27.06 10.58
CA ASN A 69 -4.08 -26.28 11.36
C ASN A 69 -4.75 -25.01 11.88
N PRO A 70 -5.75 -25.12 12.78
CA PRO A 70 -6.34 -23.96 13.43
C PRO A 70 -5.20 -23.25 14.17
N SER A 71 -4.85 -22.06 13.70
CA SER A 71 -3.73 -21.30 14.23
C SER A 71 -3.85 -21.15 15.75
N SER A 72 -2.89 -21.68 16.50
CA SER A 72 -2.52 -21.17 17.83
C SER A 72 -1.63 -19.95 17.75
N VAL A 73 -1.22 -19.58 16.51
CA VAL A 73 -0.60 -18.28 16.24
C VAL A 73 -1.54 -17.28 16.88
N PRO A 74 -1.10 -16.50 17.90
CA PRO A 74 -1.92 -15.41 18.36
C PRO A 74 -2.26 -14.66 17.08
N VAL A 75 -3.56 -14.53 16.78
CA VAL A 75 -3.98 -13.46 15.91
C VAL A 75 -3.32 -12.28 16.59
N VAL A 76 -2.21 -11.81 16.02
CA VAL A 76 -1.74 -10.48 16.30
C VAL A 76 -2.97 -9.73 15.84
N ARG A 77 -3.83 -9.39 16.81
CA ARG A 77 -4.61 -8.19 16.72
C ARG A 77 -3.50 -7.21 16.48
N ILE A 78 -3.26 -6.95 15.19
CA ILE A 78 -3.05 -5.62 14.74
C ILE A 78 -4.29 -4.92 15.30
N GLU A 79 -4.22 -4.55 16.59
CA GLU A 79 -5.03 -3.48 17.14
C GLU A 79 -4.97 -2.46 16.05
N LYS A 80 -6.11 -2.29 15.35
CA LYS A 80 -6.31 -1.45 14.19
C LYS A 80 -5.13 -0.51 14.07
N GLN A 81 -4.10 -0.92 13.30
CA GLN A 81 -2.81 -0.25 13.36
C GLN A 81 -3.15 1.22 13.20
N PRO A 82 -2.77 2.11 14.14
CA PRO A 82 -2.97 3.53 13.92
C PRO A 82 -2.52 3.77 12.48
N GLN A 83 -3.41 4.36 11.67
CA GLN A 83 -3.17 4.55 10.24
C GLN A 83 -1.69 4.80 10.01
N ALA A 84 -1.09 4.04 9.07
CA ALA A 84 0.29 4.21 8.60
C ALA A 84 0.68 5.66 8.82
N PRO A 85 1.73 5.94 9.64
CA PRO A 85 1.90 7.20 10.35
C PRO A 85 1.39 8.27 9.42
N THR A 86 0.26 8.90 9.80
CA THR A 86 -0.13 10.15 9.17
C THR A 86 1.18 10.90 9.18
N VAL A 87 1.76 11.13 7.99
CA VAL A 87 2.94 11.96 7.87
C VAL A 87 2.45 13.21 8.55
N GLN A 88 2.88 13.40 9.80
CA GLN A 88 2.27 14.38 10.65
C GLN A 88 2.51 15.62 9.86
N SER A 89 1.41 16.17 9.36
CA SER A 89 1.44 17.32 8.53
C SER A 89 2.13 18.34 9.40
N SER A 90 3.41 18.54 9.13
CA SER A 90 4.27 19.52 9.77
C SER A 90 3.91 20.91 9.22
N ASN A 91 2.63 21.06 8.85
CA ASN A 91 1.89 22.28 8.58
C ASN A 91 1.81 23.23 9.79
N SER A 92 2.58 23.01 10.85
CA SER A 92 2.70 23.97 11.94
C SER A 92 4.14 24.28 12.33
N VAL A 93 5.12 24.00 11.48
CA VAL A 93 6.44 24.60 11.68
C VAL A 93 6.34 26.05 11.22
N TYR A 94 6.20 26.97 12.17
CA TYR A 94 6.16 28.41 11.92
C TYR A 94 7.34 29.05 12.65
N PHE A 95 8.35 29.50 11.90
CA PHE A 95 9.42 30.34 12.45
C PHE A 95 8.92 31.78 12.57
N ARG A 96 9.53 32.66 13.34
CA ARG A 96 9.29 34.11 13.24
C ARG A 96 10.20 34.75 12.19
N GLY A 97 11.35 34.15 11.93
CA GLY A 97 12.33 34.64 10.96
C GLY A 97 13.47 33.65 10.71
N CYS A 98 14.36 33.99 9.77
CA CYS A 98 15.46 33.11 9.36
C CYS A 98 16.50 32.82 10.46
N ARG A 99 16.59 33.67 11.48
CA ARG A 99 17.43 33.39 12.66
C ARG A 99 16.92 32.17 13.42
N GLU A 100 15.61 32.10 13.65
CA GLU A 100 14.96 31.00 14.36
C GLU A 100 15.01 29.73 13.52
N ALA A 101 14.71 29.82 12.22
CA ALA A 101 14.80 28.70 11.30
C ALA A 101 16.22 28.10 11.26
N ARG A 102 17.27 28.93 11.20
CA ARG A 102 18.67 28.47 11.26
C ARG A 102 19.04 27.86 12.60
N ALA A 103 18.64 28.48 13.72
CA ALA A 103 18.89 27.96 15.05
C ALA A 103 18.22 26.60 15.28
N ALA A 104 17.06 26.38 14.68
CA ALA A 104 16.35 25.10 14.70
C ALA A 104 16.88 24.08 13.67
N GLY A 105 17.85 24.44 12.81
CA GLY A 105 18.41 23.56 11.79
C GLY A 105 17.56 23.37 10.55
N TYR A 106 16.56 24.23 10.31
CA TYR A 106 15.61 24.14 9.19
C TYR A 106 16.04 24.92 7.95
N ALA A 107 17.17 25.62 7.96
CA ALA A 107 17.60 26.46 6.83
C ALA A 107 18.90 25.94 6.19
N PRO A 108 19.03 25.99 4.85
CA PRO A 108 18.06 26.51 3.87
C PRO A 108 16.84 25.59 3.69
N MET A 109 15.65 26.17 3.46
CA MET A 109 14.40 25.43 3.21
C MET A 109 13.80 25.77 1.86
N TYR A 110 13.27 24.77 1.17
CA TYR A 110 12.75 24.89 -0.20
C TYR A 110 11.23 25.02 -0.22
N ARG A 111 10.69 25.62 -1.29
CA ARG A 111 9.25 25.73 -1.51
C ARG A 111 8.55 24.37 -1.39
N GLY A 112 7.55 24.30 -0.52
CA GLY A 112 6.79 23.07 -0.21
C GLY A 112 7.34 22.27 0.97
N GLN A 113 8.49 22.63 1.53
CA GLN A 113 8.98 22.03 2.77
C GLN A 113 8.27 22.62 4.01
N PRO A 114 8.14 21.84 5.09
CA PRO A 114 7.64 22.33 6.36
C PRO A 114 8.46 23.52 6.86
N GLY A 115 7.80 24.63 7.23
CA GLY A 115 8.47 25.86 7.63
C GLY A 115 8.73 26.87 6.53
N TYR A 116 8.67 26.46 5.25
CA TYR A 116 8.77 27.39 4.13
C TYR A 116 7.56 28.32 4.09
N ARG A 117 7.82 29.61 3.89
CA ARG A 117 6.81 30.60 3.52
C ARG A 117 7.44 31.71 2.69
N PRO A 118 6.67 32.35 1.79
CA PRO A 118 7.17 33.45 0.96
C PRO A 118 7.82 34.59 1.76
N GLY A 119 7.32 34.89 2.96
CA GLY A 119 7.93 35.92 3.83
C GLY A 119 9.32 35.59 4.39
N LEU A 120 9.88 34.41 4.12
CA LEU A 120 11.25 34.02 4.48
C LEU A 120 12.18 33.87 3.25
N ASP A 121 11.61 34.02 2.05
CA ASP A 121 12.22 33.90 0.73
C ASP A 121 12.27 35.32 0.14
N GLY A 122 13.36 36.04 0.42
CA GLY A 122 13.45 37.48 0.20
C GLY A 122 13.48 37.88 -1.27
N ASP A 123 14.06 37.03 -2.10
CA ASP A 123 14.18 37.15 -3.55
C ASP A 123 13.13 36.32 -4.32
N ASN A 124 12.31 35.54 -3.60
CA ASN A 124 11.22 34.73 -4.14
C ASN A 124 11.65 33.67 -5.16
N ASP A 125 12.88 33.18 -5.04
CA ASP A 125 13.46 32.20 -5.96
C ASP A 125 13.04 30.75 -5.62
N GLY A 126 12.36 30.56 -4.49
CA GLY A 126 11.89 29.26 -4.01
C GLY A 126 12.74 28.67 -2.89
N VAL A 127 13.76 29.38 -2.41
CA VAL A 127 14.62 28.94 -1.31
C VAL A 127 14.62 29.98 -0.19
N ALA A 128 14.03 29.63 0.96
CA ALA A 128 13.97 30.52 2.11
C ALA A 128 15.19 30.36 3.02
N CYS A 129 15.58 31.49 3.63
CA CYS A 129 16.67 31.58 4.61
C CYS A 129 18.03 31.09 4.11
N GLU A 130 18.28 31.25 2.81
CA GLU A 130 19.54 30.87 2.19
C GLU A 130 20.76 31.49 2.89
N PRO A 131 21.87 30.75 2.99
CA PRO A 131 23.11 31.24 3.53
C PRO A 131 23.89 32.00 2.45
N TYR A 132 23.46 33.20 2.05
CA TYR A 132 24.32 34.01 1.18
C TYR A 132 25.27 34.89 1.97
N ARG A 133 26.53 34.42 2.02
CA ARG A 133 27.72 35.26 1.92
C ARG A 133 27.51 36.18 0.71
N GLY A 134 27.42 37.48 0.96
CA GLY A 134 26.90 38.44 0.01
C GLY A 134 27.62 38.55 -1.33
N ARG A 135 26.98 39.25 -2.27
CA ARG A 135 27.69 40.01 -3.30
C ARG A 135 27.02 41.35 -3.56
N ARG A 136 27.83 42.38 -3.30
CA ARG A 136 27.90 43.75 -3.84
C ARG A 136 26.76 44.71 -3.52
#